data_AF-A0A3R9R275-F1
#
_entry.id   AF-A0A3R9R275-F1
#
_cell.length_a   1.000
_cell.length_b   1.000
_cell.length_c   1.000
_cell.angle_alpha   90.00
_cell.angle_beta   90.00
_cell.angle_gamma   90.00
#
_symmetry.space_group_name_H-M   'P 1'
#
loop_
_entity.id
_entity.type
_entity.pdbx_description
1 polymer ?
#
loop_
_entity_poly.entity_id
_entity_poly.type
_entity_poly.pdbx_seq_one_letter_code
_entity_poly.pdbx_strand_id
1 'polypeptide(L)' 'MHPNLILFPHSPHLKPMKPLLFLSNAFINTFGITQPSPKAANRAAWFIAVLLLAVIVTVVTVGVFVVHSLYRH' A
#
# COMPACT_ATOMS: atom_id res chain seq x y z
N MET A 1 -50.48 16.23 -1.58
CA MET A 1 -49.62 15.60 -0.57
C MET A 1 -48.47 14.88 -1.29
N HIS A 2 -47.31 15.53 -1.47
CA HIS A 2 -46.10 14.90 -1.99
C HIS A 2 -45.02 15.05 -0.92
N PRO A 3 -44.59 13.97 -0.25
CA PRO A 3 -43.59 14.05 0.80
C PRO A 3 -42.22 14.39 0.20
N ASN A 4 -41.53 15.33 0.85
CA ASN A 4 -40.15 15.72 0.58
C ASN A 4 -39.23 14.48 0.59
N LEU A 5 -38.74 14.06 -0.59
CA LEU A 5 -37.54 13.24 -0.68
C LEU A 5 -36.34 14.14 -0.39
N ILE A 6 -35.96 14.19 0.88
CA ILE A 6 -34.67 14.75 1.30
C ILE A 6 -33.60 13.85 0.69
N LEU A 7 -33.00 14.30 -0.41
CA LEU A 7 -31.77 13.77 -0.96
C LEU A 7 -30.65 14.07 0.05
N PHE A 8 -30.47 13.20 1.04
CA PHE A 8 -29.30 13.27 1.90
C PHE A 8 -28.06 13.08 0.99
N PRO A 9 -27.13 14.06 0.92
CA PRO A 9 -25.86 13.80 0.26
C PRO A 9 -25.21 12.64 1.01
N HIS A 10 -25.03 11.50 0.34
CA HIS A 10 -24.24 10.41 0.88
C HIS A 10 -22.79 10.87 0.90
N SER A 11 -22.41 11.57 1.96
CA SER A 11 -21.02 11.91 2.23
C SER A 11 -20.24 10.59 2.27
N PRO A 12 -19.28 10.34 1.37
CA PRO A 12 -18.43 9.18 1.48
C PRO A 12 -17.69 9.33 2.81
N HIS A 13 -18.13 8.56 3.80
CA HIS A 13 -17.43 8.45 5.06
C HIS A 13 -16.13 7.72 4.73
N LEU A 14 -15.11 8.50 4.36
CA LEU A 14 -13.73 8.04 4.19
C LEU A 14 -13.27 7.54 5.55
N LYS A 15 -13.57 6.26 5.84
CA LYS A 15 -13.08 5.60 7.03
C LYS A 15 -11.55 5.70 6.95
N PRO A 16 -10.87 6.33 7.91
CA PRO A 16 -9.42 6.49 7.85
C PRO A 16 -8.80 5.10 7.75
N MET A 17 -8.25 4.80 6.57
CA MET A 17 -7.60 3.53 6.31
C MET A 17 -6.21 3.58 6.92
N LYS A 18 -5.82 2.51 7.63
CA LYS A 18 -4.46 2.40 8.14
C LYS A 18 -3.49 2.49 6.96
N PRO A 19 -2.45 3.35 6.99
CA PRO A 19 -1.53 3.54 5.87
C PRO A 19 -0.93 2.22 5.34
N LEU A 20 -0.62 1.30 6.25
CA LEU A 20 -0.13 -0.03 5.92
C LEU A 20 -1.12 -0.85 5.09
N LEU A 21 -2.41 -0.75 5.42
CA LEU A 21 -3.48 -1.44 4.71
C LEU A 21 -3.72 -0.82 3.33
N PHE A 22 -3.59 0.51 3.22
CA PHE A 22 -3.62 1.22 1.95
C PHE A 22 -2.48 0.75 1.03
N LEU A 23 -1.25 0.72 1.54
CA LEU A 23 -0.09 0.23 0.79
C LEU A 23 -0.28 -1.23 0.34
N SER A 24 -0.75 -2.09 1.24
CA SER A 24 -1.08 -3.48 0.94
C SER A 24 -2.09 -3.59 -0.19
N ASN A 25 -3.18 -2.83 -0.13
CA ASN A 25 -4.23 -2.86 -1.14
C ASN A 25 -3.73 -2.34 -2.49
N ALA A 26 -2.93 -1.27 -2.50
CA ALA A 26 -2.32 -0.76 -3.72
C ALA A 26 -1.39 -1.80 -4.37
N PHE A 27 -0.55 -2.45 -3.58
CA PHE A 27 0.32 -3.54 -4.03
C PHE A 27 -0.48 -4.71 -4.61
N ILE A 28 -1.46 -5.21 -3.86
CA ILE A 28 -2.32 -6.33 -4.28
C ILE A 28 -3.05 -5.99 -5.59
N ASN A 29 -3.60 -4.78 -5.71
CA ASN A 29 -4.28 -4.32 -6.91
C ASN A 29 -3.32 -4.16 -8.11
N THR A 30 -2.08 -3.75 -7.87
CA THR A 30 -1.07 -3.57 -8.93
C THR A 30 -0.64 -4.90 -9.53
N PHE A 31 -0.42 -5.91 -8.66
CA PHE A 31 0.06 -7.22 -9.08
C PHE A 31 -1.08 -8.23 -9.35
N GLY A 32 -2.34 -7.80 -9.20
CA GLY A 32 -3.52 -8.65 -9.44
C GLY A 32 -3.60 -9.88 -8.53
N ILE A 33 -3.10 -9.77 -7.29
CA ILE A 33 -3.04 -10.89 -6.35
C ILE A 33 -4.39 -11.06 -5.63
N THR A 34 -4.69 -12.28 -5.18
CA THR A 34 -5.92 -12.54 -4.43
C THR A 34 -5.98 -11.72 -3.14
N GLN A 35 -7.12 -11.07 -2.88
CA GLN A 35 -7.31 -10.30 -1.66
C GLN A 35 -7.36 -11.20 -0.42
N PRO A 36 -6.61 -10.87 0.65
CA PRO A 36 -6.63 -11.61 1.89
C PRO A 36 -7.95 -11.39 2.63
N SER A 37 -8.39 -12.39 3.39
CA SER A 37 -9.54 -12.24 4.28
C SER A 37 -9.31 -11.11 5.31
N PRO A 38 -10.37 -10.50 5.89
CA PRO A 38 -10.22 -9.38 6.82
C PRO A 38 -9.30 -9.68 8.01
N LYS A 39 -9.28 -10.94 8.48
CA LYS A 39 -8.40 -11.41 9.55
C LYS A 39 -6.93 -11.49 9.12
N ALA A 40 -6.67 -11.77 7.84
CA ALA A 40 -5.33 -11.89 7.27
C ALA A 40 -4.80 -10.56 6.70
N ALA A 41 -5.65 -9.57 6.45
CA ALA A 41 -5.28 -8.31 5.81
C ALA A 41 -4.13 -7.56 6.53
N ASN A 42 -4.16 -7.49 7.86
CA ASN A 42 -3.07 -6.85 8.61
C ASN A 42 -1.73 -7.62 8.49
N ARG A 43 -1.76 -8.95 8.41
CA ARG A 43 -0.55 -9.77 8.25
C ARG A 43 0.03 -9.60 6.84
N ALA A 44 -0.83 -9.65 5.83
CA ALA A 44 -0.45 -9.41 4.45
C ALA A 44 0.15 -7.99 4.29
N ALA A 45 -0.47 -6.99 4.91
CA ALA A 45 0.01 -5.62 4.88
C ALA A 45 1.41 -5.46 5.48
N TRP A 46 1.67 -6.11 6.62
CA TRP A 46 3.01 -6.14 7.21
C TRP A 46 4.02 -6.87 6.33
N PHE A 47 3.65 -8.02 5.76
CA PHE A 47 4.53 -8.78 4.88
C PHE A 47 4.92 -7.97 3.64
N ILE A 48 3.94 -7.35 2.99
CA ILE A 48 4.16 -6.49 1.82
C ILE A 48 5.06 -5.31 2.18
N ALA A 49 4.81 -4.63 3.31
CA ALA A 49 5.64 -3.50 3.72
C ALA A 49 7.10 -3.91 3.98
N VAL A 50 7.34 -5.03 4.65
CA VAL A 50 8.69 -5.56 4.91
C VAL A 50 9.38 -5.94 3.60
N LEU A 51 8.68 -6.62 2.70
CA LEU A 51 9.21 -7.02 1.40
C LEU A 51 9.57 -5.80 0.54
N LEU A 52 8.70 -4.78 0.52
CA LEU A 52 8.95 -3.55 -0.21
C LEU A 52 10.18 -2.81 0.34
N LEU A 53 10.30 -2.75 1.67
CA LEU A 53 11.45 -2.15 2.33
C LEU A 53 12.75 -2.90 1.99
N ALA A 54 12.71 -4.23 2.00
CA ALA A 54 13.86 -5.05 1.65
C ALA A 54 14.34 -4.77 0.21
N VAL A 55 13.41 -4.69 -0.74
CA VAL A 55 13.74 -4.34 -2.15
C VAL A 55 14.38 -2.96 -2.23
N ILE A 56 13.83 -1.95 -1.57
CA ILE A 56 14.38 -0.59 -1.57
C ILE A 56 15.81 -0.60 -1.00
N VAL A 57 16.02 -1.26 0.14
CA VAL A 57 17.35 -1.37 0.77
C VAL A 57 18.33 -2.04 -0.19
N THR A 58 17.97 -3.17 -0.80
CA THR A 58 18.84 -3.88 -1.74
C THR A 58 19.22 -3.00 -2.93
N VAL A 59 18.24 -2.33 -3.56
CA VAL A 59 18.49 -1.46 -4.71
C VAL A 59 19.41 -0.29 -4.34
N VAL A 60 19.15 0.35 -3.19
CA VAL A 60 19.99 1.45 -2.70
C VAL A 60 21.40 0.96 -2.37
N THR A 61 21.55 -0.17 -1.67
CA THR A 61 22.85 -0.72 -1.34
C THR A 61 23.67 -1.06 -2.58
N VAL A 62 23.05 -1.73 -3.57
CA VAL A 62 23.73 -2.06 -4.83
C VAL A 62 24.08 -0.79 -5.60
N GLY A 63 23.14 0.16 -5.71
CA GLY A 63 23.39 1.44 -6.40
C GLY A 63 24.54 2.22 -5.78
N VAL A 64 24.54 2.36 -4.45
CA VAL A 64 25.62 3.01 -3.69
C VAL A 64 26.94 2.25 -3.88
N PHE A 65 26.92 0.93 -3.83
CA PHE A 65 28.12 0.12 -4.02
C PHE A 65 28.72 0.30 -5.41
N VAL A 66 27.89 0.27 -6.47
CA VAL A 66 28.33 0.49 -7.85
C VAL A 66 28.89 1.89 -8.03
N VAL A 67 28.18 2.91 -7.57
CA VAL A 67 28.63 4.31 -7.64
C VAL A 67 29.96 4.46 -6.90
N HIS A 68 30.05 3.98 -5.66
CA HIS A 68 31.28 4.05 -4.87
C HIS A 68 32.45 3.31 -5.55
N SER A 69 32.20 2.15 -6.14
CA SER A 69 33.22 1.39 -6.89
C SER A 69 33.72 2.14 -8.12
N LEU A 70 32.84 2.84 -8.84
CA LEU A 70 33.20 3.63 -10.02
C LEU A 70 34.00 4.89 -9.65
N TYR A 71 33.66 5.55 -8.53
CA TYR A 71 34.40 6.73 -8.06
C TYR A 71 35.71 6.40 -7.36
N ARG A 72 35.91 5.15 -6.92
CA ARG A 72 37.14 4.71 -6.24
C ARG A 72 38.24 4.26 -7.22
N HIS A 73 37.88 3.97 -8.46
CA HIS A 73 38.81 3.71 -9.56
C HIS A 73 39.13 4.99 -10.34
#